data_AF-A0A3S2VK00-F1
#
_entry.id   AF-A0A3S2VK00-F1
#
_cell.length_a   1.000
_cell.length_b   1.000
_cell.length_c   1.000
_cell.angle_alpha   90.00
_cell.angle_beta   90.00
_cell.angle_gamma   90.00
#
_symmetry.space_group_name_H-M   'P 1'
#
loop_
_entity.id
_entity.type
_entity.pdbx_description
1 polymer ?
#
loop_
_entity_poly.entity_id
_entity_poly.type
_entity_poly.pdbx_seq_one_letter_code
_entity_poly.pdbx_strand_id
1 'polypeptide(L)' 'MSYKFFYLYIIGGFIALAILIYEVVTDYAFIGATGVLMGVMPAIVLFYMAYKVWHEKNDSELM' A
#
# COMPACT_ATOMS: atom_id res chain seq x y z
N MET A 1 0.97 16.32 6.61
CA MET A 1 1.63 16.08 5.31
C MET A 1 0.86 16.80 4.19
N SER A 2 1.49 17.13 3.04
CA SER A 2 0.72 17.67 1.91
C SER A 2 -0.24 16.61 1.36
N TYR A 3 -1.50 16.98 1.09
CA TYR A 3 -2.51 16.08 0.53
C TYR A 3 -2.11 15.49 -0.84
N LYS A 4 -1.14 16.09 -1.52
CA LYS A 4 -0.55 15.52 -2.75
C LYS A 4 0.09 14.14 -2.50
N PHE A 5 0.63 13.90 -1.31
CA PHE A 5 1.21 12.61 -0.95
C PHE A 5 0.16 11.53 -0.69
N PHE A 6 -1.08 11.89 -0.37
CA PHE A 6 -2.18 10.93 -0.20
C PHE A 6 -2.40 10.11 -1.48
N TYR A 7 -2.54 10.79 -2.62
CA TYR A 7 -2.73 10.13 -3.91
C TYR A 7 -1.51 9.30 -4.31
N LEU A 8 -0.30 9.77 -3.99
CA LEU A 8 0.92 9.02 -4.27
C LEU A 8 0.96 7.70 -3.49
N TYR A 9 0.59 7.72 -2.20
CA TYR A 9 0.54 6.51 -1.38
C TYR A 9 -0.61 5.57 -1.77
N ILE A 10 -1.78 6.09 -2.14
CA ILE A 10 -2.89 5.29 -2.66
C ILE A 10 -2.50 4.60 -3.97
N ILE A 11 -2.01 5.37 -4.96
CA ILE A 11 -1.67 4.84 -6.27
C ILE A 11 -0.51 3.84 -6.13
N GLY A 12 0.51 4.19 -5.34
CA GLY A 12 1.62 3.29 -5.03
C GLY A 12 1.15 1.99 -4.35
N GLY A 13 0.21 2.08 -3.41
CA GLY A 13 -0.37 0.91 -2.75
C GLY A 13 -1.08 -0.04 -3.72
N PHE A 14 -1.88 0.49 -4.65
CA PHE A 14 -2.52 -0.31 -5.69
C PHE A 14 -1.52 -0.93 -6.67
N ILE A 15 -0.48 -0.19 -7.06
CA ILE A 15 0.58 -0.72 -7.92
C ILE A 15 1.32 -1.87 -7.23
N ALA A 16 1.72 -1.68 -5.96
CA ALA A 16 2.40 -2.72 -5.18
C ALA A 16 1.52 -3.97 -5.01
N LEU A 17 0.21 -3.78 -4.76
CA LEU A 17 -0.74 -4.88 -4.68
C LEU A 17 -0.90 -5.61 -6.03
N ALA A 18 -0.96 -4.88 -7.14
CA ALA A 18 -1.08 -5.47 -8.48
C ALA A 18 0.16 -6.31 -8.83
N ILE A 19 1.36 -5.84 -8.48
CA ILE A 19 2.61 -6.58 -8.65
C ILE A 19 2.59 -7.87 -7.82
N LEU A 20 2.20 -7.77 -6.54
CA LEU A 20 2.06 -8.95 -5.68
C LEU A 20 1.08 -9.97 -6.28
N ILE A 21 -0.09 -9.52 -6.74
CA ILE A 21 -1.08 -10.40 -7.35
C ILE A 21 -0.50 -11.08 -8.59
N TYR A 22 0.22 -10.33 -9.42
CA TYR A 22 0.90 -10.89 -10.60
C TYR A 22 1.90 -11.98 -10.20
N GLU A 23 2.81 -11.68 -9.27
CA GLU A 23 3.81 -12.64 -8.77
C GLU A 23 3.16 -13.88 -8.15
N VAL A 24 2.09 -13.69 -7.37
CA VAL A 24 1.31 -14.80 -6.78
C VAL A 24 0.68 -15.67 -7.87
N VAL A 25 0.23 -15.09 -8.99
CA VAL A 25 -0.42 -15.85 -10.06
C VAL A 25 0.61 -16.55 -10.95
N THR A 26 1.75 -15.91 -11.24
CA THR A 26 2.77 -16.45 -12.17
C THR A 26 3.72 -17.43 -11.49
N ASP A 27 4.12 -17.15 -10.25
CA ASP A 27 5.28 -17.78 -9.60
C ASP A 27 4.95 -18.36 -8.21
N TYR A 28 3.68 -18.68 -7.96
CA TYR A 28 3.21 -19.20 -6.65
C TYR A 28 4.07 -20.33 -6.09
N ALA A 29 4.42 -21.30 -6.95
CA ALA A 29 5.18 -22.49 -6.56
C ALA A 29 6.62 -22.18 -6.14
N PHE A 30 7.18 -21.04 -6.59
CA PHE A 30 8.54 -20.61 -6.29
C PHE A 30 8.59 -19.71 -5.05
N ILE A 31 7.61 -18.81 -4.91
CA ILE A 31 7.58 -17.79 -3.85
C ILE A 31 7.12 -18.40 -2.51
N GLY A 32 6.18 -19.34 -2.56
CA GLY A 32 5.58 -19.96 -1.37
C GLY A 32 4.86 -18.96 -0.46
N ALA A 33 4.26 -19.46 0.62
CA ALA A 33 3.46 -18.63 1.53
C ALA A 33 4.26 -17.50 2.21
N THR A 34 5.54 -17.75 2.50
CA THR A 34 6.41 -16.77 3.16
C THR A 34 6.74 -15.59 2.25
N GLY A 35 7.00 -15.82 0.96
CA GLY A 35 7.29 -14.72 0.03
C GLY A 35 6.07 -13.83 -0.22
N VAL A 36 4.86 -14.41 -0.23
CA VAL A 36 3.60 -13.64 -0.32
C VAL A 36 3.40 -12.76 0.91
N LEU A 37 3.67 -13.28 2.11
CA LEU A 37 3.58 -12.49 3.35
C LEU A 37 4.58 -11.33 3.37
N MET A 38 5.80 -11.53 2.88
CA MET A 38 6.80 -10.47 2.79
C MET A 38 6.44 -9.44 1.72
N GLY A 39 5.94 -9.89 0.57
CA GLY A 39 5.53 -9.03 -0.53
C GLY A 39 4.30 -8.16 -0.20
N VAL A 40 3.46 -8.55 0.76
CA VAL A 40 2.29 -7.75 1.15
C VAL A 40 2.69 -6.52 1.99
N MET A 41 3.84 -6.56 2.66
CA MET A 41 4.28 -5.50 3.59
C MET A 41 4.38 -4.12 2.92
N PRO A 42 4.99 -3.96 1.73
CA PRO A 42 5.03 -2.67 1.03
C PRO A 42 3.64 -2.10 0.73
N ALA A 43 2.68 -2.95 0.31
CA ALA A 43 1.31 -2.51 0.04
C ALA A 43 0.62 -2.03 1.33
N ILE A 44 0.76 -2.77 2.43
CA ILE A 44 0.22 -2.37 3.74
C ILE A 44 0.82 -1.04 4.21
N VAL A 45 2.15 -0.88 4.10
CA VAL A 45 2.83 0.36 4.50
C VAL A 45 2.35 1.56 3.70
N LEU A 46 2.17 1.41 2.38
CA LEU A 46 1.67 2.47 1.51
C LEU A 46 0.22 2.84 1.85
N PHE A 47 -0.66 1.86 2.04
CA PHE A 47 -2.04 2.12 2.45
C PHE A 47 -2.13 2.73 3.85
N TYR A 48 -1.28 2.30 4.79
CA TYR A 48 -1.20 2.91 6.11
C TYR A 48 -0.75 4.38 6.04
N MET A 49 0.25 4.70 5.23
CA MET A 49 0.66 6.09 5.01
C MET A 49 -0.45 6.92 4.35
N ALA A 50 -1.16 6.37 3.37
CA ALA A 50 -2.34 7.03 2.80
C ALA A 50 -3.40 7.33 3.86
N TYR A 51 -3.74 6.34 4.70
CA TYR A 51 -4.68 6.52 5.80
C TYR A 51 -4.24 7.63 6.77
N LYS A 52 -2.96 7.62 7.16
CA LYS A 52 -2.42 8.65 8.05
C LYS A 52 -2.50 10.05 7.46
N VAL A 53 -2.16 10.23 6.18
CA VAL A 53 -2.26 11.55 5.51
C VAL A 53 -3.70 12.04 5.44
N TRP A 54 -4.63 11.13 5.15
CA TRP A 54 -6.05 11.46 5.11
C TRP A 54 -6.57 11.87 6.49
N HIS A 55 -6.21 11.12 7.53
CA HIS A 55 -6.60 11.41 8.91
C HIS A 55 -6.03 12.75 9.39
N GLU A 56 -4.74 13.03 9.13
CA GLU A 56 -4.13 14.33 9.45
C GLU A 56 -4.86 15.51 8.79
N LYS A 57 -5.32 15.35 7.54
CA LYS A 57 -6.09 16.40 6.87
C LYS A 57 -7.47 16.57 7.52
N ASN A 58 -8.16 15.45 7.79
CA ASN A 58 -9.51 15.47 8.35
C ASN A 58 -9.54 16.07 9.77
N ASP A 59 -8.51 15.82 10.58
CA ASP A 59 -8.35 16.43 11.91
C ASP A 59 -7.99 17.93 11.81
N SER A 60 -7.23 18.35 10.79
CA SER A 60 -6.95 19.78 10.57
C SER A 60 -8.16 20.59 10.12
N GLU A 61 -9.18 19.94 9.55
CA GLU A 61 -10.46 20.56 9.18
C GLU A 61 -11.43 20.64 10.38
N LEU A 62 -11.12 19.96 11.48
CA LEU A 62 -11.89 19.93 12.72
C LEU A 62 -11.38 20.90 13.81
N MET A 63 -10.26 21.60 13.54
CA MET A 63 -9.74 22.73 14.34
C MET A 63 -10.08 24.07 13.69
#